data_AF-A0A268RRW0-F1
#
_entry.id   AF-A0A268RRW0-F1
#
_cell.length_a   1.000
_cell.length_b   1.000
_cell.length_c   1.000
_cell.angle_alpha   90.00
_cell.angle_beta   90.00
_cell.angle_gamma   90.00
#
_symmetry.space_group_name_H-M   'P 1'
#
loop_
_entity.id
_entity.type
_entity.pdbx_description
1 polymer ?
#
loop_
_entity_poly.entity_id
_entity_poly.type
_entity_poly.pdbx_seq_one_letter_code
_entity_poly.pdbx_strand_id
1 'polypeptide(L)' 'ESPVYLPTALIIDGEVLRDNLHELGFDQQWLDNQLTTNGYDNVKRILYADWRENEGIHISPF' A
#
# COMPACT_ATOMS: atom_id res chain seq x y z
N GLU A 1 -20.11 -18.32 -4.33
CA GLU A 1 -19.49 -17.60 -3.20
C GLU A 1 -18.71 -16.43 -3.77
N SER A 2 -18.72 -15.27 -3.10
CA SER A 2 -17.91 -14.13 -3.53
C SER A 2 -16.46 -14.36 -3.09
N PRO A 3 -15.46 -14.15 -3.95
CA PRO A 3 -14.07 -14.27 -3.54
C PRO A 3 -13.77 -13.27 -2.41
N VAL A 4 -13.22 -13.79 -1.30
CA VAL A 4 -12.74 -12.97 -0.18
C VAL A 4 -11.28 -12.66 -0.46
N TYR A 5 -11.00 -11.40 -0.79
CA TYR A 5 -9.63 -10.91 -0.94
C TYR A 5 -9.17 -10.35 0.39
N LEU A 6 -8.12 -10.96 0.95
CA LEU A 6 -7.49 -10.44 2.16
C LEU A 6 -6.67 -9.19 1.82
N PRO A 7 -6.68 -8.15 2.67
CA PRO A 7 -5.80 -7.02 2.51
C PRO A 7 -4.34 -7.49 2.44
N THR A 8 -3.58 -6.91 1.52
CA THR A 8 -2.15 -7.19 1.39
C THR A 8 -1.38 -5.99 1.90
N ALA A 9 -0.57 -6.19 2.94
CA ALA A 9 0.26 -5.12 3.50
C ALA A 9 1.28 -4.63 2.46
N LEU A 10 1.45 -3.32 2.35
CA LEU A 10 2.39 -2.68 1.44
C LEU A 10 3.50 -1.94 2.19
N ILE A 11 3.17 -1.35 3.35
CA ILE A 11 4.10 -0.59 4.19
C ILE A 11 3.92 -1.00 5.65
N ILE A 12 5.02 -1.21 6.37
CA ILE A 12 5.06 -1.39 7.83
C ILE A 12 6.22 -0.56 8.38
N ASP A 13 5.96 0.29 9.38
CA ASP A 13 6.96 1.15 10.03
C ASP A 13 7.84 1.96 9.05
N GLY A 14 7.22 2.46 7.99
CA GLY A 14 7.89 3.22 6.95
C GLY A 14 8.83 2.39 6.05
N GLU A 15 8.67 1.08 6.02
CA GLU A 15 9.35 0.16 5.10
C GLU A 15 8.39 -0.44 4.09
N VAL A 16 8.77 -0.39 2.81
CA VAL A 16 7.97 -0.94 1.71
C VAL A 16 8.21 -2.44 1.60
N LEU A 17 7.12 -3.22 1.63
CA LEU A 17 7.13 -4.65 1.38
C LEU A 17 7.13 -4.90 -0.14
N ARG A 18 8.32 -4.87 -0.75
CA ARG A 18 8.50 -4.96 -2.21
C ARG A 18 7.96 -6.25 -2.82
N ASP A 19 8.08 -7.37 -2.09
CA ASP A 19 7.57 -8.66 -2.54
C ASP A 19 6.05 -8.62 -2.70
N ASN A 20 5.35 -8.01 -1.75
CA ASN A 20 3.90 -7.84 -1.80
C ASN A 20 3.45 -6.93 -2.95
N LEU A 21 4.19 -5.84 -3.23
CA LEU A 21 3.93 -5.03 -4.42
C LEU A 21 4.06 -5.87 -5.69
N HIS A 22 5.14 -6.66 -5.79
CA HIS A 22 5.39 -7.50 -6.95
C HIS A 22 4.30 -8.57 -7.14
N GLU A 23 3.86 -9.23 -6.07
CA GLU A 23 2.78 -10.22 -6.10
C GLU A 23 1.44 -9.64 -6.55
N LEU A 24 1.17 -8.37 -6.23
CA LEU A 24 0.00 -7.63 -6.70
C LEU A 24 0.15 -7.05 -8.11
N GLY A 25 1.32 -7.20 -8.75
CA GLY A 25 1.62 -6.61 -10.05
C GLY A 25 1.86 -5.09 -10.00
N PHE A 26 2.13 -4.54 -8.82
CA PHE A 26 2.46 -3.14 -8.62
C PHE A 26 3.98 -2.93 -8.56
N ASP A 27 4.41 -1.72 -8.89
CA ASP A 27 5.79 -1.28 -8.74
C ASP A 27 5.91 -0.13 -7.73
N GLN A 28 7.16 0.30 -7.48
CA GLN A 28 7.42 1.42 -6.57
C GLN A 28 6.76 2.72 -7.07
N GLN A 29 6.73 2.95 -8.38
CA GLN A 29 6.15 4.17 -8.95
C GLN A 29 4.65 4.24 -8.70
N TRP A 30 3.94 3.11 -8.80
CA TRP A 30 2.53 3.00 -8.45
C TRP A 30 2.32 3.36 -6.98
N LEU A 31 3.11 2.80 -6.07
CA LEU A 31 2.99 3.09 -4.63
C LEU A 31 3.27 4.58 -4.35
N ASP A 32 4.31 5.15 -4.93
CA ASP A 32 4.66 6.57 -4.76
C ASP A 32 3.54 7.49 -5.25
N ASN A 33 2.89 7.13 -6.37
CA ASN A 33 1.73 7.84 -6.89
C ASN A 33 0.54 7.73 -5.92
N GLN A 34 0.26 6.54 -5.39
CA GLN A 34 -0.80 6.34 -4.39
C GLN A 34 -0.58 7.20 -3.14
N LEU A 35 0.64 7.20 -2.60
CA LEU A 35 0.99 8.01 -1.44
C LEU A 35 0.83 9.50 -1.74
N THR A 36 1.37 9.96 -2.88
CA THR A 36 1.33 11.38 -3.27
C THR A 36 -0.10 11.87 -3.49
N THR A 37 -0.95 11.07 -4.15
CA THR A 37 -2.38 11.40 -4.35
C THR A 37 -3.13 11.52 -3.01
N ASN A 38 -2.69 10.79 -1.98
CA ASN A 38 -3.24 10.87 -0.63
C ASN A 38 -2.53 11.90 0.27
N GLY A 39 -1.63 12.72 -0.28
CA GLY A 39 -0.96 13.80 0.43
C GLY A 39 0.31 13.41 1.19
N TYR A 40 0.87 12.22 0.92
CA TYR A 40 2.09 11.73 1.55
C TYR A 40 3.26 11.72 0.57
N ASP A 41 4.33 12.44 0.90
CA ASP A 41 5.54 12.61 0.10
C ASP A 41 6.72 11.73 0.56
N ASN A 42 6.55 11.04 1.70
CA ASN A 42 7.62 10.28 2.32
C ASN A 42 7.05 9.04 3.02
N VAL A 43 7.43 7.87 2.51
CA VAL A 43 7.03 6.57 3.07
C VAL A 43 7.43 6.41 4.54
N LYS A 44 8.50 7.07 4.99
CA LYS A 44 8.94 7.04 6.40
C LYS A 44 7.95 7.71 7.36
N ARG A 45 6.92 8.39 6.86
CA ARG A 45 5.82 8.97 7.65
C ARG A 45 4.60 8.05 7.76
N ILE A 46 4.67 6.86 7.17
CA ILE A 46 3.57 5.88 7.14
C ILE A 46 3.86 4.76 8.12
N LEU A 47 2.99 4.61 9.13
CA LEU A 47 3.04 3.49 10.08
C LEU A 47 2.62 2.19 9.40
N TYR A 48 1.53 2.23 8.63
CA TYR A 48 0.97 1.07 7.96
C TYR A 48 0.23 1.45 6.68
N ALA A 49 0.32 0.61 5.65
CA ALA A 49 -0.58 0.70 4.49
C ALA A 49 -0.90 -0.70 3.96
N ASP A 50 -2.13 -0.89 3.47
CA ASP A 50 -2.56 -2.12 2.79
C ASP A 50 -3.34 -1.83 1.50
N TRP A 51 -3.37 -2.83 0.62
CA TRP A 51 -4.18 -2.81 -0.60
C TRP A 51 -5.33 -3.82 -0.51
N ARG A 52 -6.49 -3.39 -1.00
CA ARG A 52 -7.71 -4.19 -1.10
C ARG A 52 -8.31 -3.99 -2.48
N GLU A 53 -8.47 -5.05 -3.27
CA GLU A 53 -8.89 -4.98 -4.68
C GLU A 53 -10.10 -4.08 -4.95
N ASN A 54 -11.07 -4.03 -4.03
CA ASN A 54 -12.31 -3.26 -4.19
C ASN A 54 -12.36 -1.95 -3.40
N GLU A 55 -11.40 -1.70 -2.50
CA GLU A 55 -11.40 -0.52 -1.62
C GLU A 55 -10.23 0.42 -1.90
N GLY A 56 -9.21 -0.06 -2.62
CA GLY A 56 -8.00 0.69 -2.92
C GLY A 56 -6.95 0.58 -1.83
N ILE A 57 -6.09 1.60 -1.74
CA ILE A 57 -5.05 1.68 -0.71
C ILE A 57 -5.63 2.30 0.57
N HIS A 58 -5.39 1.64 1.70
CA HIS A 58 -5.58 2.22 3.02
C HIS A 58 -4.23 2.70 3.56
N ILE A 59 -4.17 3.91 4.10
CA ILE A 59 -2.94 4.51 4.62
C ILE A 59 -3.16 4.98 6.05
N SER A 60 -2.31 4.51 6.97
CA SER A 60 -2.24 4.92 8.35
C SER A 60 -0.89 5.63 8.61
N PRO A 61 -0.89 6.96 8.75
CA PRO A 61 0.32 7.71 9.11
C PRO A 61 0.69 7.53 10.59
N PHE A 62 1.88 7.99 10.96
CA PHE A 62 2.27 8.18 12.38
C PHE A 62 1.45 9.27 13.07
#